data_AF-A0A8T5FCW9-F1
#
_entry.id   AF-A0A8T5FCW9-F1
#
_cell.length_a   1.000
_cell.length_b   1.000
_cell.length_c   1.000
_cell.angle_alpha   90.00
_cell.angle_beta   90.00
_cell.angle_gamma   90.00
#
_symmetry.space_group_name_H-M   'P 1'
#
loop_
_entity.id
_entity.type
_entity.pdbx_description
1 polymer ?
#
loop_
_entity_poly.entity_id
_entity_poly.type
_entity_poly.pdbx_seq_one_letter_code
_entity_poly.pdbx_strand_id
1 'polypeptide(L)' 'MASKLNIVILDAFEEKNELSLKELYEIITEYPEFTWELSVMKHRVRSALYNMQQFNKIVRSGNSIYKKL' A
#
# COMPACT_ATOMS: atom_id res chain seq x y z
N MET A 1 -9.01 13.02 -7.68
CA MET A 1 -7.79 12.37 -8.20
C MET A 1 -7.29 11.37 -7.16
N ALA A 2 -7.22 10.08 -7.46
CA ALA A 2 -6.52 9.14 -6.57
C ALA A 2 -5.01 9.40 -6.67
N SER A 3 -4.27 9.31 -5.55
CA SER A 3 -2.81 9.44 -5.62
C SER A 3 -2.22 8.25 -6.38
N LYS A 4 -1.10 8.45 -7.09
CA LYS A 4 -0.44 7.36 -7.83
C LYS A 4 -0.03 6.19 -6.93
N LEU A 5 0.43 6.51 -5.71
CA LEU A 5 0.68 5.53 -4.65
C LEU A 5 -0.56 4.67 -4.34
N ASN A 6 -1.74 5.29 -4.28
CA ASN A 6 -2.96 4.56 -3.99
C ASN A 6 -3.34 3.60 -5.12
N ILE A 7 -3.07 3.98 -6.37
CA ILE A 7 -3.30 3.13 -7.53
C ILE A 7 -2.37 1.90 -7.45
N VAL A 8 -1.06 2.12 -7.26
CA VAL A 8 -0.07 1.04 -7.13
C VAL A 8 -0.41 0.06 -6.01
N ILE A 9 -0.82 0.55 -4.83
CA ILE A 9 -1.21 -0.31 -3.71
C ILE A 9 -2.46 -1.16 -4.06
N LEU A 10 -3.45 -0.57 -4.73
CA LEU A 10 -4.67 -1.29 -5.12
C LEU A 10 -4.40 -2.31 -6.23
N ASP A 11 -3.59 -1.95 -7.22
CA ASP A 11 -3.16 -2.87 -8.30
C ASP A 11 -2.37 -4.05 -7.72
N ALA A 12 -1.50 -3.80 -6.73
CA ALA A 12 -0.80 -4.86 -6.01
C ALA A 12 -1.76 -5.84 -5.31
N PHE A 13 -2.88 -5.35 -4.76
CA PHE A 13 -3.91 -6.22 -4.18
C PHE A 13 -4.73 -6.99 -5.22
N GLU A 14 -4.92 -6.45 -6.43
CA GLU A 14 -5.55 -7.18 -7.54
C GLU A 14 -4.69 -8.35 -8.00
N GLU A 15 -3.37 -8.17 -8.07
CA GLU A 15 -2.43 -9.24 -8.41
C GLU A 15 -2.28 -10.26 -7.27
N LYS A 16 -2.27 -9.78 -6.02
CA LYS A 16 -2.11 -10.57 -4.81
C LYS A 16 -3.20 -10.24 -3.82
N ASN A 17 -4.17 -11.15 -3.71
CA ASN A 17 -5.38 -10.99 -2.92
C ASN A 17 -5.13 -10.52 -1.46
N GLU A 18 -4.03 -10.95 -0.84
CA GLU A 18 -3.56 -10.41 0.44
C GLU A 18 -2.07 -10.06 0.38
N LEU A 19 -1.69 -8.95 1.01
CA LEU A 19 -0.29 -8.50 1.10
C LEU A 19 0.04 -8.05 2.51
N SER A 20 1.24 -8.40 2.95
CA SER A 20 1.83 -7.82 4.15
C SER A 20 2.34 -6.41 3.90
N LEU A 21 2.44 -5.64 4.99
CA LEU A 21 3.03 -4.30 4.98
C LEU A 21 4.48 -4.31 4.48
N LYS A 22 5.21 -5.40 4.72
CA LYS A 22 6.58 -5.58 4.24
C LYS A 22 6.61 -5.75 2.73
N GLU A 23 5.75 -6.62 2.18
CA GLU A 23 5.67 -6.83 0.73
C GLU A 23 5.25 -5.55 0.00
N LEU A 24 4.32 -4.77 0.58
CA LEU A 24 3.95 -3.47 0.03
C LEU A 24 5.14 -2.50 -0.04
N TYR A 25 6.06 -2.54 0.94
CA TYR A 25 7.27 -1.74 0.88
C TYR A 25 8.21 -2.20 -0.23
N GLU A 26 8.40 -3.52 -0.37
CA GLU A 26 9.26 -4.10 -1.42
C GLU A 26 8.72 -3.75 -2.81
N ILE A 27 7.42 -3.95 -3.04
CA ILE A 27 6.74 -3.58 -4.28
C ILE A 27 6.97 -2.10 -4.59
N ILE A 28 6.74 -1.21 -3.61
CA ILE A 28 6.85 0.24 -3.86
C ILE A 28 8.28 0.69 -4.11
N THR A 29 9.28 0.01 -3.54
CA THR A 29 10.69 0.31 -3.83
C THR A 29 11.12 -0.06 -5.25
N GLU A 30 10.37 -0.92 -5.95
CA GLU A 30 10.63 -1.27 -7.34
C GLU A 30 10.14 -0.22 -8.34
N TYR A 31 9.35 0.76 -7.90
CA TYR A 31 8.83 1.85 -8.75
C TYR A 31 9.82 3.03 -8.77
N PRO A 32 10.54 3.28 -9.88
CA PRO A 32 11.58 4.31 -9.93
C PRO A 32 11.05 5.75 -9.81
N GLU A 33 9.75 5.95 -9.98
CA GLU A 33 9.06 7.22 -9.79
C GLU A 33 8.94 7.65 -8.32
N PHE A 34 9.04 6.72 -7.37
CA PHE A 34 9.01 7.04 -5.95
C PHE A 34 10.43 7.26 -5.44
N THR A 35 10.96 8.46 -5.66
CA THR A 35 12.32 8.85 -5.25
C THR A 35 12.43 9.21 -3.76
N TRP A 36 11.55 8.68 -2.91
CA TRP A 36 11.52 8.99 -1.49
C TRP A 36 12.58 8.19 -0.74
N GLU A 37 13.13 8.79 0.32
CA GLU A 37 13.88 8.03 1.31
C GLU A 37 13.01 6.91 1.91
N LEU A 38 13.65 5.79 2.28
CA LEU A 38 12.97 4.60 2.79
C LEU A 38 12.04 4.90 3.98
N SER A 39 12.47 5.78 4.89
CA SER A 39 11.69 6.21 6.05
C SER A 39 10.40 6.93 5.64
N VAL A 40 10.52 7.88 4.71
CA VAL A 40 9.42 8.68 4.15
C VAL A 40 8.45 7.80 3.37
N MET A 41 8.97 6.89 2.54
CA MET A 41 8.18 5.92 1.79
C MET A 41 7.34 5.05 2.72
N LYS A 42 7.96 4.46 3.76
CA LYS A 42 7.23 3.65 4.76
C LYS A 42 6.13 4.43 5.47
N HIS A 43 6.39 5.69 5.83
CA HIS A 43 5.38 6.56 6.43
C HIS A 43 4.22 6.83 5.46
N ARG A 44 4.52 7.18 4.21
CA ARG A 44 3.51 7.46 3.16
C ARG A 44 2.62 6.25 2.90
N VAL A 45 3.20 5.05 2.83
CA VAL A 45 2.46 3.79 2.65
C VAL A 45 1.50 3.55 3.81
N ARG A 46 1.96 3.70 5.06
CA ARG A 46 1.09 3.55 6.24
C ARG A 46 -0.07 4.56 6.22
N SER A 47 0.20 5.80 5.88
CA SER A 47 -0.82 6.85 5.75
C SER A 47 -1.81 6.56 4.63
N ALA A 48 -1.35 6.04 3.49
CA ALA A 48 -2.20 5.62 2.37
C ALA A 48 -3.12 4.46 2.77
N LEU A 49 -2.56 3.41 3.38
CA LEU A 49 -3.33 2.26 3.87
C LEU A 49 -4.38 2.66 4.90
N TYR A 50 -4.00 3.51 5.85
CA TYR A 50 -4.95 4.04 6.85
C TYR A 50 -6.10 4.78 6.17
N ASN A 51 -5.80 5.67 5.23
CA ASN A 51 -6.82 6.40 4.49
C ASN A 51 -7.74 5.47 3.69
N MET A 52 -7.18 4.49 2.96
CA MET A 52 -7.96 3.49 2.23
C MET A 52 -8.87 2.66 3.12
N GLN A 53 -8.39 2.30 4.30
CA GLN A 53 -9.17 1.56 5.29
C GLN A 53 -10.36 2.40 5.79
N GLN A 54 -10.17 3.71 6.03
CA GLN A 54 -11.27 4.62 6.40
C GLN A 54 -12.34 4.74 5.30
N PHE A 55 -11.95 4.60 4.03
CA PHE A 55 -12.88 4.61 2.89
C PHE A 55 -13.37 3.23 2.46
N ASN A 56 -13.22 2.20 3.31
CA ASN A 56 -13.64 0.82 3.03
C ASN A 56 -13.11 0.25 1.70
N LYS A 57 -11.90 0.64 1.28
CA LYS A 57 -11.24 0.08 0.09
C LYS A 57 -10.43 -1.17 0.38
N ILE A 58 -9.91 -1.26 1.60
CA ILE A 58 -9.09 -2.37 2.08
C ILE A 58 -9.46 -2.69 3.52
N VAL A 59 -9.16 -3.90 3.96
CA VAL A 59 -9.31 -4.35 5.34
C VAL A 59 -8.03 -5.02 5.80
N ARG A 60 -7.75 -4.92 7.11
CA ARG A 60 -6.66 -5.66 7.73
C ARG A 60 -7.12 -7.09 8.00
N SER A 61 -6.53 -8.08 7.32
CA SER A 61 -6.84 -9.52 7.50
C SER A 61 -6.00 -10.18 8.60
N GLY A 62 -4.88 -9.56 8.99
CA GLY A 62 -3.98 -10.13 9.99
C GLY A 62 -2.96 -9.13 10.55
N ASN A 63 -1.95 -9.64 11.28
CA ASN A 63 -0.92 -8.77 11.84
C ASN A 63 -0.06 -8.16 10.72
N SER A 64 -0.29 -6.88 10.42
CA SER A 64 0.34 -6.18 9.29
C SER A 64 0.04 -6.79 7.93
N ILE A 65 -1.11 -7.47 7.78
CA ILE A 65 -1.60 -8.02 6.50
C ILE A 65 -2.90 -7.31 6.13
N TYR A 66 -2.99 -6.93 4.88
CA TYR A 66 -4.11 -6.18 4.30
C TYR A 66 -4.62 -6.91 3.06
N LYS A 67 -5.87 -6.68 2.74
CA LYS A 67 -6.51 -7.15 1.52
C LYS A 67 -7.51 -6.15 0.99
N LYS A 68 -7.79 -6.21 -0.31
CA LYS A 68 -8.86 -5.42 -0.90
C LYS A 68 -10.22 -5.92 -0.40
N LEU A 69 -11.16 -4.98 -0.23
CA LEU A 69 -12.57 -5.28 0.05
C LEU A 69 -13.36 -5.51 -1.23
#